data_AF-A0A183HTX5-F1
#
_entry.id   AF-A0A183HTX5-F1
#
_cell.length_a   1.000
_cell.length_b   1.000
_cell.length_c   1.000
_cell.angle_alpha   90.00
_cell.angle_beta   90.00
_cell.angle_gamma   90.00
#
_symmetry.space_group_name_H-M   'P 1'
#
loop_
_entity.id
_entity.type
_entity.pdbx_description
1 polymer ?
#
loop_
_entity_poly.entity_id
_entity_poly.type
_entity_poly.pdbx_seq_one_letter_code
_entity_poly.pdbx_strand_id
1 'polypeptide(L)'
;MIIETIEVGRCLCIHAQLQAVDTILQSLLYQRGVVPSVVTQLLSTIESHHEIKFVETYTKIRETLKELFRSHNRRALHEIVIIIGASCAKPQEIYRIPIKVCDSFESDLLHCGENCAELSSRLVSRAYFHNN
;
A
#
# COMPACT_ATOMS: atom_id res chain seq x y z
N MET A 1 -14.25 -7.96 13.25
CA MET A 1 -13.12 -7.24 12.63
C MET A 1 -11.88 -8.07 12.89
N ILE A 2 -11.33 -8.70 11.86
CA ILE A 2 -10.07 -9.44 11.99
C ILE A 2 -8.96 -8.39 11.98
N ILE A 3 -8.13 -8.39 13.02
CA ILE A 3 -6.93 -7.56 13.07
C ILE A 3 -5.76 -8.52 12.91
N GLU A 4 -5.07 -8.42 11.79
CA GLU A 4 -3.82 -9.13 11.58
C GLU A 4 -2.64 -8.19 11.81
N THR A 5 -1.69 -8.65 12.63
CA THR A 5 -0.47 -7.90 12.93
C THR A 5 0.72 -8.56 12.27
N ILE A 6 1.38 -7.81 11.38
CA ILE A 6 2.64 -8.24 10.78
C ILE A 6 3.79 -7.71 11.63
N GLU A 7 4.47 -8.60 12.34
CA GLU A 7 5.73 -8.25 13.02
C GLU A 7 6.86 -8.14 11.99
N VAL A 8 7.45 -6.96 11.91
CA VAL A 8 8.52 -6.63 10.95
C VAL A 8 9.91 -6.67 11.60
N GLY A 9 9.99 -6.73 12.94
CA GLY A 9 11.25 -6.82 13.69
C GLY A 9 12.14 -5.57 13.63
N ARG A 10 11.67 -4.50 12.97
CA ARG A 10 12.33 -3.19 12.88
C ARG A 10 11.27 -2.10 12.75
N CYS A 11 11.65 -0.86 13.02
CA CYS A 11 10.75 0.26 12.75
C CYS A 11 10.58 0.50 11.24
N LEU A 12 9.40 0.93 10.81
CA LEU A 12 9.11 1.24 9.41
C LEU A 12 9.17 2.74 9.17
N CYS A 13 10.04 3.16 8.24
CA CYS A 13 10.02 4.52 7.72
C CYS A 13 8.71 4.78 6.93
N ILE A 14 8.45 6.05 6.63
CA ILE A 14 7.29 6.46 5.84
C ILE A 14 7.28 5.78 4.44
N HIS A 15 8.45 5.58 3.83
CA HIS A 15 8.58 4.92 2.53
C HIS A 15 8.22 3.43 2.60
N ALA A 16 8.68 2.73 3.64
CA ALA A 16 8.35 1.32 3.84
C ALA A 16 6.85 1.15 4.13
N GLN A 17 6.19 2.11 4.78
CA GLN A 17 4.74 2.08 4.95
C GLN A 17 3.97 2.36 3.68
N LEU A 18 4.43 3.31 2.86
CA LEU A 18 3.89 3.49 1.51
C LEU A 18 4.00 2.20 0.70
N GLN A 19 5.15 1.53 0.74
CA GLN A 19 5.33 0.23 0.08
C GLN A 19 4.40 -0.85 0.64
N ALA A 20 4.16 -0.86 1.96
CA ALA A 20 3.26 -1.81 2.59
C ALA A 20 1.81 -1.61 2.11
N VAL A 21 1.34 -0.37 2.11
CA VAL A 21 0.01 0.01 1.63
C VAL A 21 -0.15 -0.34 0.15
N ASP A 22 0.83 0.01 -0.69
CA ASP A 22 0.81 -0.31 -2.12
C ASP A 22 0.73 -1.83 -2.33
N THR A 23 1.54 -2.60 -1.61
CA THR A 23 1.54 -4.08 -1.68
C THR A 23 0.20 -4.68 -1.23
N ILE A 24 -0.36 -4.19 -0.12
CA ILE A 24 -1.66 -4.66 0.36
C ILE A 24 -2.74 -4.36 -0.67
N LEU A 25 -2.75 -3.15 -1.24
CA LEU A 25 -3.70 -2.79 -2.29
C LEU A 25 -3.57 -3.72 -3.52
N GLN A 26 -2.35 -3.98 -4.00
CA GLN A 26 -2.11 -4.93 -5.09
C GLN A 26 -2.65 -6.33 -4.78
N SER A 27 -2.39 -6.82 -3.56
CA SER A 27 -2.87 -8.13 -3.11
C SER A 27 -4.39 -8.17 -3.09
N LEU A 28 -5.05 -7.14 -2.54
CA LEU A 28 -6.51 -7.07 -2.46
C LEU A 28 -7.16 -7.02 -3.85
N LEU A 29 -6.61 -6.22 -4.75
CA LEU A 29 -7.12 -6.13 -6.13
C LEU A 29 -7.06 -7.49 -6.83
N TYR A 30 -5.98 -8.25 -6.64
CA TYR A 30 -5.83 -9.59 -7.21
C TYR A 30 -6.75 -10.62 -6.53
N GLN A 31 -6.69 -10.73 -5.20
CA GLN A 31 -7.42 -11.75 -4.43
C GLN A 31 -8.93 -11.59 -4.52
N ARG A 32 -9.44 -10.36 -4.67
CA ARG A 32 -10.88 -10.08 -4.82
C ARG A 32 -11.33 -10.13 -6.28
N GLY A 33 -10.46 -10.53 -7.20
CA GLY A 33 -10.79 -10.67 -8.62
C GLY A 33 -11.09 -9.34 -9.32
N VAL A 34 -10.62 -8.22 -8.78
CA VAL A 34 -10.72 -6.90 -9.45
C VAL A 34 -9.84 -6.88 -10.69
N VAL A 35 -8.70 -7.57 -10.63
CA VAL A 35 -7.77 -7.76 -11.75
C VAL A 35 -7.47 -9.24 -11.99
N PRO A 36 -7.16 -9.64 -13.23
CA PRO A 36 -6.98 -11.05 -13.58
C PRO A 36 -5.62 -11.65 -13.17
N SER A 37 -4.63 -10.82 -12.87
CA SER A 37 -3.28 -11.25 -12.50
C SER A 37 -2.65 -10.29 -11.49
N VAL A 38 -1.45 -10.62 -10.99
CA VAL A 38 -0.74 -9.77 -10.03
C VAL A 38 -0.41 -8.43 -10.68
N VAL A 39 -0.67 -7.33 -9.97
CA VAL A 39 -0.56 -5.97 -10.51
C VAL A 39 0.83 -5.68 -11.11
N THR A 40 1.90 -6.22 -10.54
CA THR A 40 3.26 -6.06 -11.09
C THR A 40 3.40 -6.61 -12.51
N GLN A 41 2.68 -7.69 -12.86
CA GLN A 41 2.67 -8.26 -14.21
C GLN A 41 1.87 -7.39 -15.18
N LEU A 42 0.72 -6.87 -14.73
CA LEU A 42 -0.10 -5.95 -15.52
C LEU A 42 0.64 -4.64 -15.84
N LEU A 43 1.54 -4.21 -14.96
CA LEU A 43 2.39 -3.05 -15.18
C LEU A 43 3.55 -3.33 -16.14
N SER A 44 4.01 -4.59 -16.25
CA SER A 44 5.12 -4.96 -17.14
C SER A 44 4.66 -5.33 -18.56
N THR A 45 3.42 -5.77 -18.71
CA THR A 45 2.91 -6.34 -19.95
C THR A 45 1.50 -5.80 -20.18
N ILE A 46 1.37 -4.87 -21.12
CA ILE A 46 0.09 -4.24 -21.46
C ILE A 46 -0.39 -4.86 -22.78
N GLU A 47 -1.43 -5.70 -22.72
CA GLU A 47 -1.91 -6.46 -23.88
C GLU A 47 -3.31 -6.02 -24.34
N SER A 48 -4.10 -5.39 -23.47
CA SER A 48 -5.48 -4.99 -23.79
C SER A 48 -5.87 -3.56 -23.38
N HIS A 49 -6.92 -3.01 -23.99
CA HIS A 49 -7.45 -1.68 -23.66
C HIS A 49 -7.98 -1.58 -22.22
N HIS A 50 -8.51 -2.68 -21.66
CA HIS A 50 -8.95 -2.71 -20.26
C HIS A 50 -7.76 -2.64 -19.29
N GLU A 51 -6.65 -3.29 -19.63
CA GLU A 51 -5.40 -3.22 -18.87
C GLU A 51 -4.80 -1.81 -18.92
N ILE A 52 -4.84 -1.12 -20.07
CA ILE A 52 -4.41 0.28 -20.19
C ILE A 52 -5.15 1.17 -19.19
N LYS A 53 -6.49 1.11 -19.18
CA LYS A 53 -7.30 1.95 -18.29
C LYS A 53 -7.07 1.62 -16.81
N PHE A 54 -6.89 0.34 -16.48
CA PHE A 54 -6.51 -0.08 -15.14
C PHE A 54 -5.13 0.49 -14.75
N VAL A 55 -4.12 0.31 -15.59
CA VAL A 55 -2.75 0.79 -15.35
C VAL A 55 -2.72 2.30 -15.15
N GLU A 56 -3.42 3.07 -15.98
CA GLU A 56 -3.53 4.53 -15.81
C GLU A 56 -4.18 4.91 -14.46
N THR A 57 -5.29 4.26 -14.13
CA THR A 57 -6.02 4.52 -12.88
C THR A 57 -5.17 4.17 -11.67
N TYR A 58 -4.54 2.99 -11.70
CA TYR A 58 -3.69 2.52 -10.63
C TYR A 58 -2.43 3.38 -10.49
N THR A 59 -1.84 3.84 -11.60
CA THR A 59 -0.72 4.78 -11.57
C THR A 59 -1.10 6.09 -10.88
N LYS A 60 -2.29 6.64 -11.17
CA LYS A 60 -2.80 7.83 -10.46
C LYS A 60 -2.94 7.58 -8.96
N ILE A 61 -3.49 6.42 -8.56
CA ILE A 61 -3.59 6.05 -7.13
C ILE A 61 -2.20 6.01 -6.49
N ARG A 62 -1.20 5.41 -7.15
CA ARG A 62 0.18 5.37 -6.64
C ARG A 62 0.79 6.76 -6.47
N GLU A 63 0.57 7.66 -7.42
CA GLU A 63 1.05 9.05 -7.31
C GLU A 63 0.35 9.79 -6.17
N THR A 64 -0.98 9.65 -6.03
CA THR A 64 -1.70 10.24 -4.89
C THR A 64 -1.20 9.69 -3.54
N LEU A 65 -0.94 8.39 -3.44
CA LEU A 65 -0.35 7.81 -2.23
C LEU A 65 1.06 8.37 -1.99
N LYS A 66 1.90 8.49 -3.02
CA LYS A 66 3.23 9.11 -2.88
C LYS A 66 3.14 10.55 -2.38
N GLU A 67 2.25 11.36 -2.95
CA GLU A 67 2.03 12.75 -2.52
C GLU A 67 1.55 12.82 -1.08
N LEU A 68 0.59 11.97 -0.69
CA LEU A 68 0.06 11.91 0.67
C LEU A 68 1.17 11.58 1.69
N PHE A 69 1.93 10.51 1.43
CA PHE A 69 3.00 10.05 2.33
C PHE A 69 4.21 11.01 2.34
N ARG A 70 4.44 11.77 1.27
CA ARG A 70 5.50 12.80 1.21
C ARG A 70 5.04 14.19 1.66
N SER A 71 3.76 14.38 1.96
CA SER A 71 3.23 15.67 2.35
C SER A 71 3.89 16.21 3.63
N HIS A 72 3.85 17.53 3.79
CA HIS A 72 4.30 18.21 5.01
C HIS A 72 3.51 17.75 6.25
N ASN A 73 2.28 17.32 6.05
CA ASN A 73 1.37 16.85 7.09
C ASN A 73 1.38 15.32 7.23
N ARG A 74 2.37 14.61 6.68
CA ARG A 74 2.43 13.13 6.77
C ARG A 74 2.36 12.57 8.18
N ARG A 75 2.74 13.36 9.20
CA ARG A 75 2.61 12.98 10.63
C ARG A 75 1.16 12.95 11.13
N ALA A 76 0.25 13.65 10.44
CA ALA A 76 -1.18 13.57 10.69
C ALA A 76 -1.85 12.35 10.01
N LEU A 77 -1.10 11.59 9.21
CA LEU A 77 -1.60 10.37 8.59
C LEU A 77 -1.57 9.23 9.61
N HIS A 78 -2.74 8.84 10.10
CA HIS A 78 -2.89 7.79 11.11
C HIS A 78 -3.36 6.45 10.55
N GLU A 79 -4.03 6.47 9.40
CA GLU A 79 -4.66 5.28 8.84
C GLU A 79 -4.96 5.47 7.36
N ILE A 80 -4.87 4.38 6.60
CA ILE A 80 -5.41 4.25 5.25
C ILE A 80 -6.58 3.28 5.29
N VAL A 81 -7.71 3.68 4.69
CA VAL A 81 -8.91 2.86 4.58
C VAL A 81 -9.15 2.51 3.12
N ILE A 82 -9.19 1.22 2.80
CA ILE A 82 -9.52 0.70 1.48
C ILE A 82 -10.94 0.13 1.56
N ILE A 83 -11.81 0.61 0.67
CA ILE A 83 -13.22 0.20 0.62
C ILE A 83 -13.44 -0.56 -0.68
N ILE A 84 -14.01 -1.77 -0.59
CA ILE A 84 -14.45 -2.56 -1.73
C ILE A 84 -15.97 -2.71 -1.65
N GLY A 85 -16.66 -2.41 -2.73
CA GLY A 85 -18.11 -2.53 -2.82
C GLY A 85 -18.72 -1.63 -3.89
N ALA A 86 -20.05 -1.57 -3.92
CA ALA A 86 -20.78 -0.77 -4.90
C ALA A 86 -20.60 0.74 -4.70
N SER A 87 -20.42 1.19 -3.45
CA SER A 87 -20.09 2.59 -3.13
C SER A 87 -19.54 2.72 -1.71
N CYS A 88 -18.96 3.88 -1.39
CA CYS A 88 -18.53 4.20 -0.03
C CYS A 88 -19.67 4.21 1.00
N ALA A 89 -20.92 4.42 0.55
CA ALA A 89 -22.11 4.37 1.41
C ALA A 89 -22.62 2.95 1.66
N LYS A 90 -22.24 1.99 0.81
CA LYS A 90 -22.61 0.57 0.90
C LYS A 90 -21.37 -0.30 0.68
N PRO A 91 -20.41 -0.27 1.61
CA PRO A 91 -19.20 -1.07 1.52
C PRO A 91 -19.55 -2.56 1.66
N GLN A 92 -18.94 -3.41 0.84
CA GLN A 92 -18.97 -4.86 1.03
C GLN A 92 -17.85 -5.28 1.98
N GLU A 93 -16.67 -4.69 1.81
CA GLU A 93 -15.48 -4.95 2.61
C GLU A 93 -14.75 -3.65 2.93
N ILE A 94 -14.16 -3.57 4.13
CA ILE A 94 -13.39 -2.42 4.60
C ILE A 94 -12.09 -2.93 5.19
N TYR A 95 -10.97 -2.49 4.63
CA TYR A 95 -9.63 -2.78 5.10
C TYR A 95 -9.01 -1.53 5.71
N ARG A 96 -8.46 -1.67 6.91
CA ARG A 96 -7.90 -0.57 7.67
C ARG A 96 -6.43 -0.85 7.92
N ILE A 97 -5.56 0.02 7.41
CA ILE A 97 -4.12 -0.11 7.52
C ILE A 97 -3.63 1.02 8.44
N PRO A 98 -3.27 0.71 9.70
CA PRO A 98 -2.76 1.72 10.61
C PRO A 98 -1.39 2.23 10.14
N ILE A 99 -1.19 3.55 10.17
CA ILE A 99 0.06 4.21 9.81
C ILE A 99 0.75 4.65 11.10
N LYS A 100 1.96 4.14 11.31
CA LYS A 100 2.80 4.41 12.50
C LYS A 100 4.21 4.76 12.06
N VAL A 101 4.45 6.00 11.70
CA VAL A 101 5.76 6.44 11.17
C VAL A 101 6.82 6.33 12.26
N CYS A 102 7.93 5.66 11.95
CA CYS A 102 9.12 5.70 12.80
C CYS A 102 9.73 7.11 12.71
N ASP A 103 9.46 7.96 13.70
CA ASP A 103 10.17 9.22 13.91
C ASP A 103 11.52 8.90 14.58
N SER A 104 12.50 8.39 13.82
CA SER A 104 13.89 8.48 14.30
C SER A 104 14.25 9.96 14.40
N PHE A 105 14.97 10.40 15.44
CA PHE A 105 15.40 11.80 15.62
C PHE A 105 16.10 12.40 14.38
N GLU A 106 16.67 11.54 13.52
CA GLU A 106 17.40 11.92 12.31
C GLU A 106 16.54 11.94 11.03
N SER A 107 15.28 11.51 11.06
CA SER A 107 14.43 11.57 9.88
C SER A 107 13.84 12.97 9.71
N ASP A 108 14.29 13.69 8.67
CA ASP A 108 13.76 15.01 8.31
C ASP A 108 12.73 14.91 7.16
N LEU A 109 12.39 16.04 6.53
CA LEU A 109 11.46 16.11 5.39
C LEU A 109 11.97 15.44 4.11
N LEU A 110 13.28 15.25 3.98
CA LEU A 110 13.98 14.85 2.76
C LEU A 110 14.79 13.56 2.94
N HIS A 111 15.16 13.23 4.19
CA HIS A 111 16.03 12.14 4.56
C HIS A 111 15.30 11.25 5.55
N CYS A 112 15.25 9.97 5.24
CA CYS A 112 14.93 8.98 6.25
C CYS A 112 16.22 8.62 7.00
N GLY A 113 16.14 8.44 8.33
CA GLY A 113 17.32 8.11 9.14
C GLY A 113 17.99 6.81 8.70
N GLU A 114 19.18 6.52 9.22
CA GLU A 114 20.06 5.44 8.74
C GLU A 114 19.40 4.04 8.69
N ASN A 115 18.34 3.82 9.46
CA ASN A 115 17.58 2.56 9.51
C ASN A 115 16.46 2.45 8.46
N CYS A 116 16.37 3.41 7.56
CA CYS A 116 15.41 3.41 6.46
C CYS A 116 15.80 2.37 5.41
N ALA A 117 14.92 1.40 5.20
CA ALA A 117 15.13 0.38 4.19
C ALA A 117 13.80 -0.02 3.55
N GLU A 118 13.87 -0.40 2.27
CA GLU A 118 12.74 -1.00 1.56
C GLU A 118 12.24 -2.25 2.29
N LEU A 119 10.96 -2.56 2.16
CA LEU A 119 10.41 -3.80 2.65
C LEU A 119 11.15 -4.98 2.01
N SER A 120 11.63 -5.91 2.84
CA SER A 120 12.23 -7.13 2.33
C SER A 120 11.21 -7.93 1.49
N SER A 121 11.67 -8.66 0.49
CA SER A 121 10.82 -9.52 -0.34
C SER A 121 9.99 -10.49 0.50
N ARG A 122 10.51 -10.95 1.65
CA ARG A 122 9.78 -11.80 2.61
C ARG A 122 8.56 -11.10 3.20
N LEU A 123 8.66 -9.82 3.55
CA LEU A 123 7.55 -9.03 4.10
C LEU A 123 6.50 -8.73 3.02
N VAL A 124 6.97 -8.41 1.81
CA VAL A 124 6.11 -8.25 0.63
C VAL A 124 5.32 -9.54 0.38
N SER A 125 5.99 -10.70 0.34
CA SER A 125 5.32 -11.99 0.22
C SER A 125 4.33 -12.27 1.35
N ARG A 126 4.66 -11.96 2.61
CA ARG A 126 3.71 -12.14 3.73
C ARG A 126 2.44 -11.32 3.55
N ALA A 127 2.52 -10.10 3.00
CA ALA A 127 1.33 -9.30 2.68
C ALA A 127 0.45 -9.97 1.59
N TYR A 128 1.04 -10.71 0.66
CA TYR A 128 0.31 -11.51 -0.34
C TYR A 128 -0.30 -12.79 0.25
N PHE A 129 0.39 -13.48 1.16
CA PHE A 129 -0.01 -14.82 1.62
C PHE A 129 -0.89 -14.84 2.88
N HIS A 130 -0.98 -13.77 3.67
CA HIS A 130 -1.74 -13.77 4.93
C HIS A 130 -3.24 -13.45 4.80
N ASN A 131 -3.72 -12.95 3.66
CA ASN A 131 -5.15 -12.67 3.45
C ASN A 131 -5.98 -13.91 3.03
N ASN A 132 -5.50 -15.14 3.30
CA ASN A 132 -6.18 -16.42 3.00
C ASN A 132 -6.73 -17.06 4.28
#